data_AF-A0A4U2ZXK2-F1
#
_entry.id   AF-A0A4U2ZXK2-F1
#
_cell.length_a   1.000
_cell.length_b   1.000
_cell.length_c   1.000
_cell.angle_alpha   90.00
_cell.angle_beta   90.00
_cell.angle_gamma   90.00
#
_symmetry.space_group_name_H-M   'P 1'
#
loop_
_entity.id
_entity.type
_entity.pdbx_description
1 polymer ?
#
loop_
_entity_poly.entity_id
_entity_poly.type
_entity_poly.pdbx_seq_one_letter_code
_entity_poly.pdbx_strand_id
1 'polypeptide(L)'
;MTIKLNENELKTLNEINQKLIKLYSDFEKVESYINDSASPGLEAIELASLAGGYAGIALALGVSDDVSSNQSTDEISYEYIKRCIAIIQSNPTYSFSLFSGLTGILISLKFNSKNGQRYKNIIEQLLQVITHNYKESLSISQANLINNTVTTDDFDVILGWSGILRTLLEFDNDLYDTELNKIIEDISLYLIKLGAFTNDSKPRWFIEYAQLSDIEKETFVGGFYNNGMSHGISGVLASLSILYIKGYRFNGLESSINNIRTWLLQNILEHRGVEYIPNVTVDNTNMFNHRDAWCYGTPGVSTALFISAMTDENLYIKEKSIELFKTFLKRASEEHKLISPTICHGFAGILMLCIRLIEYGVSDPEILEIANNVFQKLMSFYKENELILFPDYEIIENKRVEIHKIGLLEGVTGIFLIIQSLLHDKNEWDQIFLIS
;
A
#
# COMPACT_ATOMS: atom_id res chain seq x y z
N MET A 1 -21.55 -2.71 11.00
CA MET A 1 -21.53 -4.06 10.37
C MET A 1 -20.20 -4.69 10.76
N THR A 2 -20.07 -5.99 11.01
CA THR A 2 -18.78 -6.62 11.33
C THR A 2 -18.68 -8.02 10.72
N ILE A 3 -17.47 -8.44 10.38
CA ILE A 3 -17.18 -9.81 9.94
C ILE A 3 -17.35 -10.71 11.16
N LYS A 4 -18.28 -11.66 11.09
CA LYS A 4 -18.55 -12.58 12.20
C LYS A 4 -17.84 -13.90 11.95
N LEU A 5 -16.84 -14.17 12.78
CA LEU A 5 -16.14 -15.45 12.79
C LEU A 5 -16.84 -16.45 13.69
N ASN A 6 -16.95 -17.69 13.26
CA ASN A 6 -17.41 -18.80 14.08
C ASN A 6 -16.29 -19.32 15.00
N GLU A 7 -16.64 -20.17 15.97
CA GLU A 7 -15.67 -20.68 16.96
C GLU A 7 -14.50 -21.45 16.33
N ASN A 8 -14.74 -22.20 15.25
CA ASN A 8 -13.68 -22.95 14.56
C ASN A 8 -12.74 -22.01 13.79
N GLU A 9 -13.27 -20.96 13.16
CA GLU A 9 -12.48 -19.94 12.49
C GLU A 9 -11.60 -19.19 13.48
N LEU A 10 -12.17 -18.74 14.61
CA LEU A 10 -11.40 -18.11 15.69
C LEU A 10 -10.29 -19.01 16.21
N LYS A 11 -10.58 -20.30 16.43
CA LYS A 11 -9.57 -21.27 16.86
C LYS A 11 -8.45 -21.41 15.83
N THR A 12 -8.81 -21.56 14.55
CA THR A 12 -7.84 -21.72 13.45
C THR A 12 -6.95 -20.49 13.31
N LEU A 13 -7.52 -19.29 13.39
CA LEU A 13 -6.75 -18.04 13.32
C LEU A 13 -5.78 -17.88 14.50
N ASN A 14 -6.19 -18.28 15.71
CA ASN A 14 -5.29 -18.29 16.87
C ASN A 14 -4.12 -19.28 16.68
N GLU A 15 -4.37 -20.46 16.13
CA GLU A 15 -3.32 -21.44 15.83
C GLU A 15 -2.34 -20.91 14.77
N ILE A 16 -2.85 -20.28 13.72
CA ILE A 16 -2.02 -19.63 12.69
C ILE A 16 -1.19 -18.50 13.31
N ASN A 17 -1.80 -17.64 14.12
CA ASN A 17 -1.13 -16.55 14.81
C ASN A 17 0.09 -17.05 15.60
N GLN A 18 -0.08 -18.10 16.40
CA GLN A 18 1.01 -18.71 17.18
C GLN A 18 2.09 -19.34 16.30
N LYS A 19 1.71 -20.02 15.21
CA LYS A 19 2.69 -20.61 14.27
C LYS A 19 3.52 -19.54 13.58
N LEU A 20 2.92 -18.40 13.21
CA LEU A 20 3.63 -17.29 12.58
C LEU A 20 4.57 -16.57 13.54
N ILE A 21 4.15 -16.33 14.79
CA ILE A 21 5.05 -15.78 15.83
C ILE A 21 6.27 -16.69 16.02
N LYS A 22 6.06 -18.02 16.03
CA LYS A 22 7.16 -18.99 16.10
C LYS A 22 8.05 -19.00 14.85
N LEU A 23 7.50 -18.77 13.66
CA LEU A 23 8.30 -18.61 12.44
C LEU A 23 9.20 -17.38 12.57
N TYR A 24 8.64 -16.25 13.04
CA TYR A 24 9.39 -15.00 13.17
C TYR A 24 10.48 -15.04 14.24
N SER A 25 10.45 -15.97 15.20
CA SER A 25 11.56 -16.14 16.14
C SER A 25 12.76 -16.93 15.59
N ASP A 26 12.63 -17.53 14.39
CA ASP A 26 13.72 -18.20 13.66
C ASP A 26 14.37 -17.22 12.66
N PHE A 27 15.18 -16.29 13.18
CA PHE A 27 15.72 -15.16 12.40
C PHE A 27 16.53 -15.59 11.17
N GLU A 28 17.35 -16.64 11.28
CA GLU A 28 18.19 -17.13 10.18
C GLU A 28 17.34 -17.68 9.04
N LYS A 29 16.26 -18.37 9.39
CA LYS A 29 15.34 -18.92 8.40
C LYS A 29 14.53 -17.82 7.72
N VAL A 30 14.07 -16.83 8.48
CA VAL A 30 13.40 -15.65 7.92
C VAL A 30 14.32 -14.90 6.96
N GLU A 31 15.57 -14.67 7.37
CA GLU A 31 16.59 -14.02 6.54
C GLU A 31 16.82 -14.80 5.22
N SER A 32 16.90 -16.13 5.28
CA SER A 32 17.00 -16.98 4.08
C SER A 32 15.85 -16.75 3.11
N TYR A 33 14.59 -16.74 3.58
CA TYR A 33 13.43 -16.52 2.72
C TYR A 33 13.41 -15.13 2.07
N ILE A 34 13.85 -14.11 2.81
CA ILE A 34 13.93 -12.75 2.28
C ILE A 34 15.00 -12.69 1.18
N ASN A 35 16.19 -13.26 1.43
CA ASN A 35 17.27 -13.31 0.45
C ASN A 35 16.91 -14.12 -0.80
N ASP A 36 16.21 -15.25 -0.66
CA ASP A 36 15.77 -16.07 -1.79
C ASP A 36 14.75 -15.35 -2.68
N SER A 37 14.03 -14.36 -2.12
CA SER A 37 13.04 -13.54 -2.84
C SER A 37 13.64 -12.23 -3.39
N ALA A 38 14.84 -11.86 -2.95
CA ALA A 38 15.46 -10.59 -3.31
C ALA A 38 15.97 -10.61 -4.77
N SER A 39 15.85 -9.46 -5.43
CA SER A 39 16.51 -9.26 -6.72
C SER A 39 18.03 -9.24 -6.52
N PRO A 40 18.82 -9.85 -7.44
CA PRO A 40 20.28 -9.89 -7.31
C PRO A 40 20.91 -8.51 -7.12
N GLY A 41 21.72 -8.34 -6.08
CA GLY A 41 22.38 -7.09 -5.72
C GLY A 41 21.53 -6.10 -4.93
N LEU A 42 20.27 -6.43 -4.63
CA LEU A 42 19.35 -5.62 -3.82
C LEU A 42 19.02 -6.29 -2.47
N GLU A 43 19.75 -7.32 -2.08
CA GLU A 43 19.47 -8.14 -0.88
C GLU A 43 19.42 -7.28 0.38
N ALA A 44 20.38 -6.37 0.58
CA ALA A 44 20.39 -5.48 1.75
C ALA A 44 19.18 -4.54 1.77
N ILE A 45 18.79 -4.00 0.62
CA ILE A 45 17.60 -3.13 0.50
C ILE A 45 16.35 -3.93 0.85
N GLU A 46 16.23 -5.14 0.33
CA GLU A 46 15.07 -5.99 0.58
C GLU A 46 15.00 -6.48 2.03
N LEU A 47 16.13 -6.81 2.65
CA LEU A 47 16.19 -7.15 4.08
C LEU A 47 15.73 -6.01 4.98
N ALA A 48 16.04 -4.75 4.65
CA ALA A 48 15.59 -3.60 5.42
C ALA A 48 14.19 -3.11 5.04
N SER A 49 13.62 -3.58 3.93
CA SER A 49 12.41 -3.02 3.32
C SER A 49 11.17 -3.25 4.20
N LEU A 50 10.19 -2.35 4.05
CA LEU A 50 8.85 -2.57 4.61
C LEU A 50 8.09 -3.63 3.79
N ALA A 51 8.32 -3.67 2.47
CA ALA A 51 7.64 -4.57 1.55
C ALA A 51 7.93 -6.05 1.82
N GLY A 52 9.21 -6.40 1.97
CA GLY A 52 9.70 -7.76 2.01
C GLY A 52 10.41 -8.15 3.30
N GLY A 53 11.01 -7.18 3.97
CA GLY A 53 12.03 -7.42 4.98
C GLY A 53 11.63 -7.19 6.43
N TYR A 54 12.68 -6.93 7.23
CA TYR A 54 12.64 -6.77 8.68
C TYR A 54 11.74 -5.65 9.14
N ALA A 55 11.66 -4.53 8.41
CA ALA A 55 10.79 -3.42 8.81
C ALA A 55 9.31 -3.83 8.76
N GLY A 56 8.89 -4.58 7.74
CA GLY A 56 7.53 -5.12 7.61
C GLY A 56 7.19 -6.10 8.72
N ILE A 57 8.09 -7.04 9.01
CA ILE A 57 7.92 -8.03 10.09
C ILE A 57 7.86 -7.34 11.46
N ALA A 58 8.77 -6.41 11.74
CA ALA A 58 8.77 -5.64 12.98
C ALA A 58 7.49 -4.81 13.14
N LEU A 59 6.99 -4.19 12.07
CA LEU A 59 5.71 -3.47 12.10
C LEU A 59 4.59 -4.42 12.51
N ALA A 60 4.50 -5.57 11.85
CA ALA A 60 3.46 -6.55 12.09
C ALA A 60 3.49 -7.10 13.54
N LEU A 61 4.68 -7.41 14.05
CA LEU A 61 4.87 -7.81 15.45
C LEU A 61 4.53 -6.68 16.43
N GLY A 62 4.82 -5.43 16.09
CA GLY A 62 4.47 -4.26 16.91
C GLY A 62 2.96 -4.01 17.01
N VAL A 63 2.20 -4.41 15.97
CA VAL A 63 0.72 -4.39 15.99
C VAL A 63 0.16 -5.49 16.88
N SER A 64 0.84 -6.65 16.96
CA SER A 64 0.43 -7.76 17.82
C SER A 64 0.77 -7.50 19.30
N ASP A 65 -0.21 -7.13 20.11
CA ASP A 65 -0.08 -6.99 21.58
C ASP A 65 -0.12 -8.36 22.31
N ASP A 66 0.49 -9.40 21.72
CA ASP A 66 0.36 -10.77 22.24
C ASP A 66 1.33 -11.03 23.40
N VAL A 67 0.79 -10.99 24.63
CA VAL A 67 1.46 -11.34 25.89
C VAL A 67 1.40 -12.85 26.17
N SER A 68 0.73 -13.65 25.33
CA SER A 68 0.38 -15.05 25.63
C SER A 68 1.42 -16.09 25.21
N SER A 69 2.46 -15.72 24.46
CA SER A 69 3.53 -16.64 24.04
C SER A 69 4.76 -16.57 24.96
N ASN A 70 5.47 -17.70 25.10
CA ASN A 70 6.67 -17.84 25.97
C ASN A 70 7.85 -16.91 25.59
N GLN A 71 7.74 -16.16 24.50
CA GLN A 71 8.71 -15.17 24.03
C GLN A 71 7.92 -14.00 23.48
N SER A 72 8.08 -12.80 24.06
CA SER A 72 7.22 -11.67 23.72
C SER A 72 7.43 -11.20 22.28
N THR A 73 6.36 -10.90 21.54
CA THR A 73 6.43 -10.29 20.20
C THR A 73 7.28 -9.02 20.20
N ASP A 74 7.29 -8.27 21.31
CA ASP A 74 8.16 -7.12 21.55
C ASP A 74 9.67 -7.47 21.43
N GLU A 75 10.11 -8.62 21.94
CA GLU A 75 11.52 -9.06 21.88
C GLU A 75 11.94 -9.45 20.47
N ILE A 76 11.07 -10.19 19.77
CA ILE A 76 11.30 -10.59 18.37
C ILE A 76 11.36 -9.35 17.49
N SER A 77 10.41 -8.42 17.66
CA SER A 77 10.37 -7.15 16.92
C SER A 77 11.62 -6.31 17.17
N TYR A 78 12.08 -6.23 18.42
CA TYR A 78 13.30 -5.51 18.76
C TYR A 78 14.53 -6.03 18.00
N GLU A 79 14.69 -7.35 17.86
CA GLU A 79 15.81 -7.92 17.11
C GLU A 79 15.71 -7.60 15.61
N TYR A 80 14.52 -7.64 15.00
CA TYR A 80 14.33 -7.20 13.61
C TYR A 80 14.63 -5.71 13.41
N ILE A 81 14.18 -4.84 14.33
CA ILE A 81 14.51 -3.42 14.30
C ILE A 81 16.03 -3.24 14.37
N LYS A 82 16.71 -3.92 15.29
CA LYS A 82 18.16 -3.84 15.43
C LYS A 82 18.90 -4.29 14.17
N ARG A 83 18.49 -5.40 13.54
CA ARG A 83 19.05 -5.86 12.26
C ARG A 83 18.80 -4.85 11.14
N CYS A 84 17.60 -4.30 11.05
CA CYS A 84 17.25 -3.26 10.07
C CYS A 84 18.11 -1.99 10.24
N ILE A 85 18.28 -1.51 11.48
CA ILE A 85 19.14 -0.34 11.77
C ILE A 85 20.61 -0.62 11.41
N ALA A 86 21.12 -1.82 11.68
CA ALA A 86 22.49 -2.19 11.30
C ALA A 86 22.70 -2.14 9.78
N ILE A 87 21.71 -2.58 8.99
CA ILE A 87 21.78 -2.54 7.53
C ILE A 87 21.84 -1.10 7.03
N ILE A 88 20.94 -0.21 7.46
CA ILE A 88 20.94 1.17 6.98
C ILE A 88 22.17 1.96 7.43
N GLN A 89 22.74 1.64 8.60
CA GLN A 89 24.00 2.26 9.05
C GLN A 89 25.19 1.90 8.15
N SER A 90 25.16 0.71 7.54
CA SER A 90 26.21 0.26 6.62
C SER A 90 26.05 0.78 5.19
N ASN A 91 24.95 1.46 4.88
CA ASN A 91 24.57 1.88 3.53
C ASN A 91 24.15 3.36 3.51
N PRO A 92 25.03 4.27 3.09
CA PRO A 92 24.82 5.71 3.24
C PRO A 92 23.75 6.31 2.31
N THR A 93 23.32 5.60 1.26
CA THR A 93 22.40 6.10 0.23
C THR A 93 21.11 5.27 0.18
N TYR A 94 20.33 5.33 1.26
CA TYR A 94 19.01 4.68 1.31
C TYR A 94 17.92 5.59 0.73
N SER A 95 17.00 4.99 -0.03
CA SER A 95 15.80 5.66 -0.54
C SER A 95 14.93 6.20 0.61
N PHE A 96 14.15 7.25 0.36
CA PHE A 96 13.13 7.71 1.31
C PHE A 96 11.81 6.96 1.19
N SER A 97 11.61 6.17 0.14
CA SER A 97 10.36 5.47 -0.19
C SER A 97 9.72 4.74 0.98
N LEU A 98 8.39 4.64 0.97
CA LEU A 98 7.62 3.95 2.00
C LEU A 98 7.92 2.44 2.03
N PHE A 99 7.93 1.78 0.87
CA PHE A 99 7.99 0.32 0.86
C PHE A 99 9.42 -0.24 0.82
N SER A 100 10.41 0.55 0.41
CA SER A 100 11.81 0.11 0.27
C SER A 100 12.84 1.03 0.95
N GLY A 101 12.39 2.00 1.74
CA GLY A 101 13.26 3.09 2.22
C GLY A 101 13.02 3.52 3.66
N LEU A 102 13.61 4.66 4.02
CA LEU A 102 13.68 5.16 5.39
C LEU A 102 12.30 5.46 6.01
N THR A 103 11.32 5.89 5.22
CA THR A 103 9.96 6.13 5.75
C THR A 103 9.25 4.82 6.12
N GLY A 104 9.52 3.72 5.43
CA GLY A 104 9.08 2.38 5.83
C GLY A 104 9.63 1.94 7.18
N ILE A 105 10.89 2.24 7.43
CA ILE A 105 11.55 1.96 8.71
C ILE A 105 10.98 2.86 9.81
N LEU A 106 10.76 4.14 9.52
CA LEU A 106 10.12 5.08 10.44
C LEU A 106 8.75 4.61 10.89
N ILE A 107 7.87 4.21 9.96
CA ILE A 107 6.53 3.76 10.34
C ILE A 107 6.59 2.46 11.15
N SER A 108 7.51 1.55 10.83
CA SER A 108 7.77 0.35 11.64
C SER A 108 8.21 0.69 13.08
N LEU A 109 9.10 1.68 13.25
CA LEU A 109 9.49 2.19 14.57
C LEU A 109 8.29 2.83 15.31
N LYS A 110 7.40 3.55 14.62
CA LYS A 110 6.19 4.14 15.23
C LYS A 110 5.31 3.06 15.86
N PHE A 111 5.00 1.98 15.14
CA PHE A 111 4.20 0.87 15.67
C PHE A 111 4.86 0.17 16.86
N ASN A 112 6.18 0.19 16.95
CA ASN A 112 6.93 -0.37 18.06
C ASN A 112 7.25 0.63 19.19
N SER A 113 6.90 1.90 19.02
CA SER A 113 7.30 2.98 19.94
C SER A 113 6.59 2.94 21.29
N LYS A 114 5.53 2.14 21.46
CA LYS A 114 4.62 2.16 22.62
C LYS A 114 4.19 3.60 22.94
N ASN A 115 3.50 4.23 21.99
CA ASN A 115 3.04 5.63 22.06
C ASN A 115 4.19 6.63 22.30
N GLY A 116 5.30 6.47 21.56
CA GLY A 116 6.44 7.38 21.60
C GLY A 116 7.38 7.22 22.81
N GLN A 117 7.18 6.23 23.66
CA GLN A 117 8.03 5.96 24.83
C GLN A 117 9.37 5.29 24.45
N ARG A 118 9.43 4.62 23.31
CA ARG A 118 10.60 3.91 22.78
C ARG A 118 11.06 4.50 21.45
N TYR A 119 12.31 4.25 21.10
CA TYR A 119 12.93 4.59 19.80
C TYR A 119 12.95 6.07 19.41
N LYS A 120 12.61 6.99 20.34
CA LYS A 120 12.60 8.44 20.09
C LYS A 120 13.85 8.95 19.36
N ASN A 121 15.04 8.62 19.87
CA ASN A 121 16.29 9.12 19.29
C ASN A 121 16.53 8.66 17.84
N ILE A 122 16.23 7.40 17.51
CA ILE A 122 16.44 6.90 16.15
C ILE A 122 15.38 7.43 15.18
N ILE A 123 14.14 7.61 15.66
CA ILE A 123 13.08 8.28 14.90
C ILE A 123 13.50 9.72 14.56
N GLU A 124 13.96 10.49 15.55
CA GLU A 124 14.45 11.86 15.35
C GLU A 124 15.65 11.91 14.37
N GLN A 125 16.60 10.98 14.48
CA GLN A 125 17.74 10.91 13.55
C GLN A 125 17.31 10.61 12.11
N LEU A 126 16.39 9.66 11.91
CA LEU A 126 15.89 9.33 10.58
C LEU A 126 15.08 10.47 9.97
N LEU A 127 14.23 11.13 10.77
CA LEU A 127 13.52 12.34 10.34
C LEU A 127 14.51 13.43 9.92
N GLN A 128 15.57 13.67 10.70
CA GLN A 128 16.62 14.62 10.33
C GLN A 128 17.30 14.24 9.02
N VAL A 129 17.68 12.97 8.82
CA VAL A 129 18.27 12.53 7.55
C VAL A 129 17.34 12.84 6.37
N ILE A 130 16.03 12.59 6.52
CA ILE A 130 15.05 12.89 5.47
C ILE A 130 14.92 14.41 5.26
N THR A 131 14.74 15.20 6.32
CA THR A 131 14.56 16.66 6.20
C THR A 131 15.77 17.38 5.61
N HIS A 132 16.98 16.86 5.85
CA HIS A 132 18.20 17.47 5.32
C HIS A 132 18.44 17.13 3.84
N ASN A 133 17.95 15.98 3.36
CA ASN A 133 18.33 15.45 2.04
C ASN A 133 17.18 15.41 1.02
N TYR A 134 15.91 15.60 1.41
CA TYR A 134 14.78 15.46 0.47
C TYR A 134 14.80 16.43 -0.72
N LYS A 135 15.39 17.63 -0.56
CA LYS A 135 15.33 18.69 -1.58
C LYS A 135 16.01 18.28 -2.88
N GLU A 136 17.10 17.53 -2.81
CA GLU A 136 17.80 17.04 -4.00
C GLU A 136 16.89 16.08 -4.77
N SER A 137 16.37 15.04 -4.11
CA SER A 137 15.44 14.09 -4.71
C SER A 137 14.18 14.77 -5.25
N LEU A 138 13.60 15.71 -4.50
CA LEU A 138 12.37 16.40 -4.90
C LEU A 138 12.62 17.30 -6.12
N SER A 139 13.80 17.93 -6.21
CA SER A 139 14.17 18.76 -7.36
C SER A 139 14.26 17.96 -8.66
N ILE A 140 14.65 16.68 -8.58
CA ILE A 140 14.67 15.76 -9.73
C ILE A 140 13.23 15.53 -10.22
N SER A 141 12.31 15.14 -9.33
CA SER A 141 10.90 14.94 -9.71
C SER A 141 10.24 16.23 -10.21
N GLN A 142 10.58 17.38 -9.63
CA GLN A 142 10.13 18.69 -10.11
C GLN A 142 10.65 18.99 -11.53
N ALA A 143 11.92 18.66 -11.82
CA ALA A 143 12.48 18.81 -13.15
C ALA A 143 11.80 17.87 -14.16
N ASN A 144 11.55 16.61 -13.76
CA ASN A 144 10.81 15.65 -14.59
C ASN A 144 9.40 16.16 -14.94
N LEU A 145 8.69 16.71 -13.96
CA LEU A 145 7.37 17.31 -14.16
C LEU A 145 7.40 18.53 -15.10
N ILE A 146 8.44 19.35 -15.05
CA ILE A 146 8.60 20.51 -15.95
C ILE A 146 8.93 20.07 -17.38
N ASN A 147 9.73 19.02 -17.52
CA ASN A 147 10.22 18.53 -18.81
C ASN A 147 9.30 17.47 -19.46
N ASN A 148 8.18 17.12 -18.82
CA ASN A 148 7.28 16.02 -19.22
C ASN A 148 7.97 14.64 -19.28
N THR A 149 8.95 14.40 -18.42
CA THR A 149 9.67 13.12 -18.30
C THR A 149 9.33 12.40 -16.99
N VAL A 150 8.09 12.56 -16.52
CA VAL A 150 7.60 11.95 -15.28
C VAL A 150 7.61 10.42 -15.40
N THR A 151 8.07 9.77 -14.35
CA THR A 151 8.00 8.32 -14.13
C THR A 151 7.00 8.00 -13.02
N THR A 152 6.63 6.73 -12.83
CA THR A 152 5.78 6.32 -11.69
C THR A 152 6.42 6.65 -10.35
N ASP A 153 7.74 6.44 -10.26
CA ASP A 153 8.54 6.64 -9.05
C ASP A 153 8.57 8.11 -8.61
N ASP A 154 8.28 9.03 -9.53
CA ASP A 154 8.17 10.45 -9.23
C ASP A 154 6.92 10.80 -8.41
N PHE A 155 5.97 9.89 -8.17
CA PHE A 155 4.76 10.25 -7.43
C PHE A 155 4.08 9.12 -6.68
N ASP A 156 4.39 7.87 -6.96
CA ASP A 156 3.61 6.76 -6.48
C ASP A 156 3.68 6.48 -4.96
N VAL A 157 2.98 5.42 -4.54
CA VAL A 157 2.92 4.99 -3.13
C VAL A 157 4.13 4.12 -2.75
N ILE A 158 4.67 3.34 -3.67
CA ILE A 158 5.71 2.36 -3.38
C ILE A 158 7.06 3.03 -3.19
N LEU A 159 7.48 3.81 -4.19
CA LEU A 159 8.78 4.46 -4.30
C LEU A 159 8.69 5.98 -4.17
N GLY A 160 7.57 6.56 -4.58
CA GLY A 160 7.41 7.99 -4.78
C GLY A 160 6.87 8.78 -3.59
N TRP A 161 6.57 10.04 -3.90
CA TRP A 161 6.24 11.06 -2.92
C TRP A 161 4.89 10.86 -2.21
N SER A 162 3.95 10.09 -2.79
CA SER A 162 2.67 9.78 -2.14
C SER A 162 2.87 8.93 -0.88
N GLY A 163 3.67 7.87 -0.98
CA GLY A 163 3.99 7.01 0.16
C GLY A 163 4.81 7.73 1.23
N ILE A 164 5.80 8.52 0.79
CA ILE A 164 6.64 9.34 1.70
C ILE A 164 5.76 10.32 2.48
N LEU A 165 4.89 11.06 1.79
CA LEU A 165 3.97 12.00 2.44
C LEU A 165 3.09 11.30 3.46
N ARG A 166 2.53 10.13 3.12
CA ARG A 166 1.66 9.38 4.03
C ARG A 166 2.34 9.06 5.35
N THR A 167 3.60 8.65 5.32
CA THR A 167 4.36 8.39 6.56
C THR A 167 4.64 9.67 7.33
N LEU A 168 5.09 10.74 6.67
CA LEU A 168 5.47 11.98 7.37
C LEU A 168 4.29 12.60 8.12
N LEU A 169 3.07 12.46 7.59
CA LEU A 169 1.82 12.87 8.26
C LEU A 169 1.53 12.12 9.57
N GLU A 170 2.27 11.06 9.89
CA GLU A 170 2.16 10.31 11.15
C GLU A 170 3.07 10.83 12.26
N PHE A 171 4.00 11.74 11.93
CA PHE A 171 4.96 12.33 12.86
C PHE A 171 4.72 13.82 13.08
N ASP A 172 3.71 14.39 12.42
CA ASP A 172 3.23 15.73 12.67
C ASP A 172 2.55 15.78 14.04
N ASN A 173 3.32 16.17 15.07
CA ASN A 173 2.92 16.12 16.48
C ASN A 173 2.82 17.50 17.15
N ASP A 174 2.76 18.60 16.38
CA ASP A 174 2.31 19.96 16.76
C ASP A 174 3.07 21.02 15.92
N LEU A 175 2.38 22.16 15.68
CA LEU A 175 2.65 23.31 14.80
C LEU A 175 4.03 24.01 14.85
N TYR A 176 5.03 23.47 15.56
CA TYR A 176 6.31 24.14 15.82
C TYR A 176 7.54 23.44 15.24
N ASP A 177 7.43 22.24 14.67
CA ASP A 177 8.52 21.67 13.86
C ASP A 177 8.48 22.27 12.45
N THR A 178 9.18 23.39 12.27
CA THR A 178 9.22 24.12 11.01
C THR A 178 9.86 23.32 9.88
N GLU A 179 10.72 22.35 10.17
CA GLU A 179 11.42 21.58 9.13
C GLU A 179 10.55 20.44 8.60
N LEU A 180 9.90 19.67 9.48
CA LEU A 180 8.97 18.61 9.07
C LEU A 180 7.76 19.19 8.32
N ASN A 181 7.21 20.30 8.82
CA ASN A 181 6.12 21.00 8.12
C ASN A 181 6.54 21.48 6.73
N LYS A 182 7.81 21.88 6.57
CA LYS A 182 8.30 22.36 5.27
C LYS A 182 8.42 21.25 4.24
N ILE A 183 8.92 20.07 4.62
CA ILE A 183 8.96 18.92 3.68
C ILE A 183 7.54 18.44 3.34
N ILE A 184 6.62 18.39 4.30
CA ILE A 184 5.21 18.07 4.06
C ILE A 184 4.61 19.06 3.05
N GLU A 185 4.82 20.36 3.25
CA GLU A 185 4.38 21.40 2.32
C GLU A 185 4.99 21.21 0.91
N ASP A 186 6.31 21.06 0.80
CA ASP A 186 7.01 20.99 -0.48
C ASP A 186 6.59 19.76 -1.30
N ILE A 187 6.45 18.59 -0.64
CA ILE A 187 5.93 17.38 -1.27
C ILE A 187 4.46 17.58 -1.69
N SER A 188 3.63 18.14 -0.81
CA SER A 188 2.22 18.37 -1.09
C SER A 188 2.03 19.31 -2.29
N LEU A 189 2.78 20.41 -2.35
CA LEU A 189 2.73 21.35 -3.48
C LEU A 189 3.22 20.71 -4.78
N TYR A 190 4.17 19.78 -4.72
CA TYR A 190 4.57 19.00 -5.88
C TYR A 190 3.45 18.07 -6.36
N LEU A 191 2.83 17.28 -5.46
CA LEU A 191 1.72 16.38 -5.82
C LEU A 191 0.47 17.14 -6.31
N ILE A 192 0.19 18.33 -5.75
CA ILE A 192 -0.87 19.24 -6.23
C ILE A 192 -0.59 19.71 -7.66
N LYS A 193 0.67 20.07 -7.96
CA LYS A 193 1.06 20.45 -9.33
C LYS A 193 0.99 19.27 -10.29
N LEU A 194 1.34 18.07 -9.85
CA LEU A 194 1.21 16.85 -10.62
C LEU A 194 -0.26 16.54 -10.93
N GLY A 195 -1.16 16.65 -9.96
CA GLY A 195 -2.60 16.41 -10.14
C GLY A 195 -3.35 17.51 -10.93
N ALA A 196 -2.62 18.48 -11.49
CA ALA A 196 -3.18 19.50 -12.37
C ALA A 196 -3.18 19.06 -13.85
N PHE A 197 -4.01 19.75 -14.63
CA PHE A 197 -3.98 19.66 -16.10
C PHE A 197 -3.01 20.71 -16.68
N THR A 198 -2.45 20.40 -17.84
CA THR A 198 -1.72 21.36 -18.69
C THR A 198 -2.68 22.36 -19.33
N ASN A 199 -2.15 23.42 -19.94
CA ASN A 199 -2.97 24.41 -20.65
C ASN A 199 -3.81 23.80 -21.77
N ASP A 200 -3.33 22.70 -22.37
CA ASP A 200 -4.04 21.94 -23.40
C ASP A 200 -4.99 20.89 -22.82
N SER A 201 -5.34 21.00 -21.53
CA SER A 201 -6.24 20.07 -20.81
C SER A 201 -5.77 18.61 -20.77
N LYS A 202 -4.47 18.36 -20.93
CA LYS A 202 -3.88 17.03 -20.70
C LYS A 202 -3.43 16.87 -19.24
N PRO A 203 -3.70 15.74 -18.58
CA PRO A 203 -3.16 15.47 -17.26
C PRO A 203 -1.63 15.48 -17.24
N ARG A 204 -1.01 15.98 -16.17
CA ARG A 204 0.46 16.09 -16.05
C ARG A 204 1.17 14.79 -15.64
N TRP A 205 0.44 13.75 -15.26
CA TRP A 205 0.97 12.44 -14.87
C TRP A 205 1.02 11.43 -16.03
N PHE A 206 1.10 11.93 -17.27
CA PHE A 206 1.31 11.07 -18.43
C PHE A 206 2.73 10.51 -18.42
N ILE A 207 2.86 9.18 -18.53
CA ILE A 207 4.16 8.52 -18.66
C ILE A 207 4.45 8.35 -20.15
N GLU A 208 5.43 9.09 -20.65
CA GLU A 208 5.83 9.01 -22.06
C GLU A 208 6.51 7.67 -22.38
N TYR A 209 6.38 7.20 -23.63
CA TYR A 209 7.02 5.98 -24.12
C TYR A 209 8.52 5.89 -23.78
N ALA A 210 9.23 7.03 -23.83
CA ALA A 210 10.66 7.09 -23.52
C ALA A 210 11.00 6.71 -22.07
N GLN A 211 10.04 6.88 -21.14
CA GLN A 211 10.21 6.60 -19.71
C GLN A 211 9.77 5.18 -19.32
N LEU A 212 9.23 4.41 -20.26
CA LEU A 212 8.75 3.05 -20.02
C LEU A 212 9.90 2.06 -19.91
N SER A 213 9.72 1.06 -19.05
CA SER A 213 10.56 -0.15 -19.04
C SER A 213 10.43 -0.91 -20.37
N ASP A 214 11.40 -1.78 -20.68
CA ASP A 214 11.39 -2.53 -21.94
C ASP A 214 10.13 -3.41 -22.08
N ILE A 215 9.65 -3.98 -20.98
CA ILE A 215 8.42 -4.78 -20.95
C ILE A 215 7.18 -3.91 -21.22
N GLU A 216 7.12 -2.72 -20.63
CA GLU A 216 6.00 -1.80 -20.87
C GLU A 216 6.00 -1.26 -22.30
N LYS A 217 7.18 -1.05 -22.90
CA LYS A 217 7.33 -0.61 -24.29
C LYS A 217 6.76 -1.61 -25.29
N GLU A 218 6.75 -2.91 -24.98
CA GLU A 218 6.10 -3.93 -25.81
C GLU A 218 4.57 -3.76 -25.85
N THR A 219 3.99 -3.19 -24.79
CA THR A 219 2.53 -3.08 -24.63
C THR A 219 1.99 -1.68 -24.94
N PHE A 220 2.71 -0.62 -24.55
CA PHE A 220 2.20 0.76 -24.52
C PHE A 220 2.99 1.69 -25.46
N VAL A 221 2.77 1.55 -26.76
CA VAL A 221 3.53 2.22 -27.83
C VAL A 221 3.46 3.77 -27.79
N GLY A 222 2.45 4.33 -27.12
CA GLY A 222 2.25 5.78 -27.01
C GLY A 222 2.62 6.39 -25.66
N GLY A 223 2.93 5.57 -24.64
CA GLY A 223 2.84 6.00 -23.23
C GLY A 223 1.44 5.74 -22.64
N PHE A 224 1.27 6.01 -21.35
CA PHE A 224 0.02 5.75 -20.64
C PHE A 224 -0.18 6.64 -19.41
N TYR A 225 -1.43 6.68 -18.91
CA TYR A 225 -1.77 7.20 -17.60
C TYR A 225 -1.97 6.04 -16.62
N ASN A 226 -1.24 6.04 -15.51
CA ASN A 226 -1.38 5.01 -14.49
C ASN A 226 -2.55 5.33 -13.56
N ASN A 227 -3.59 4.49 -13.54
CA ASN A 227 -4.76 4.70 -12.68
C ASN A 227 -4.67 3.92 -11.36
N GLY A 228 -3.66 3.08 -11.16
CA GLY A 228 -3.51 2.21 -10.00
C GLY A 228 -3.38 2.95 -8.67
N MET A 229 -3.56 2.21 -7.57
CA MET A 229 -3.36 2.71 -6.21
C MET A 229 -1.87 2.74 -5.85
N SER A 230 -1.15 1.66 -6.19
CA SER A 230 0.27 1.47 -5.85
C SER A 230 1.21 2.39 -6.63
N HIS A 231 1.03 2.45 -7.96
CA HIS A 231 1.92 3.11 -8.92
C HIS A 231 1.25 4.24 -9.70
N GLY A 232 0.04 4.64 -9.31
CA GLY A 232 -0.82 5.48 -10.14
C GLY A 232 -1.47 6.66 -9.41
N ILE A 233 -2.30 7.38 -10.15
CA ILE A 233 -2.92 8.63 -9.70
C ILE A 233 -3.92 8.42 -8.56
N SER A 234 -4.41 7.18 -8.35
CA SER A 234 -5.31 6.88 -7.23
C SER A 234 -4.57 6.92 -5.88
N GLY A 235 -3.29 6.55 -5.85
CA GLY A 235 -2.44 6.72 -4.67
C GLY A 235 -2.22 8.21 -4.33
N VAL A 236 -2.01 9.05 -5.36
CA VAL A 236 -1.93 10.51 -5.20
C VAL A 236 -3.25 11.08 -4.69
N LEU A 237 -4.38 10.64 -5.25
CA LEU A 237 -5.72 11.05 -4.80
C LEU A 237 -5.91 10.75 -3.31
N ALA A 238 -5.64 9.52 -2.88
CA ALA A 238 -5.76 9.11 -1.49
C ALA A 238 -4.84 9.94 -0.59
N SER A 239 -3.58 10.15 -0.99
CA SER A 239 -2.61 10.93 -0.22
C SER A 239 -3.04 12.39 -0.02
N LEU A 240 -3.47 13.07 -1.09
CA LEU A 240 -3.97 14.44 -1.02
C LEU A 240 -5.28 14.54 -0.23
N SER A 241 -6.14 13.53 -0.31
CA SER A 241 -7.39 13.48 0.45
C SER A 241 -7.12 13.30 1.94
N ILE A 242 -6.19 12.42 2.32
CA ILE A 242 -5.76 12.22 3.72
C ILE A 242 -5.11 13.50 4.27
N LEU A 243 -4.26 14.15 3.46
CA LEU A 243 -3.67 15.46 3.79
C LEU A 243 -4.77 16.50 4.11
N TYR A 244 -5.80 16.59 3.26
CA TYR A 244 -6.94 17.47 3.48
C TYR A 244 -7.71 17.10 4.77
N ILE A 245 -7.98 15.81 4.99
CA ILE A 245 -8.72 15.32 6.17
C ILE A 245 -7.95 15.62 7.47
N LYS A 246 -6.61 15.57 7.44
CA LYS A 246 -5.74 15.98 8.56
C LYS A 246 -5.69 17.50 8.79
N GLY A 247 -6.40 18.30 7.99
CA GLY A 247 -6.60 19.73 8.24
C GLY A 247 -5.71 20.67 7.40
N TYR A 248 -4.85 20.14 6.54
CA TYR A 248 -3.99 20.96 5.67
C TYR A 248 -4.82 21.64 4.57
N ARG A 249 -4.47 22.90 4.23
CA ARG A 249 -5.20 23.73 3.26
C ARG A 249 -4.25 24.49 2.33
N PHE A 250 -3.40 23.76 1.62
CA PHE A 250 -2.51 24.35 0.61
C PHE A 250 -3.28 24.82 -0.62
N ASN A 251 -2.80 25.89 -1.26
CA ASN A 251 -3.42 26.42 -2.47
C ASN A 251 -3.43 25.36 -3.59
N GLY A 252 -4.59 25.13 -4.19
CA GLY A 252 -4.79 24.15 -5.26
C GLY A 252 -5.12 22.73 -4.79
N LEU A 253 -5.09 22.44 -3.48
CA LEU A 253 -5.34 21.08 -2.95
C LEU A 253 -6.72 20.53 -3.38
N GLU A 254 -7.79 21.25 -3.09
CA GLU A 254 -9.16 20.85 -3.45
C GLU A 254 -9.34 20.70 -4.96
N SER A 255 -8.76 21.62 -5.74
CA SER A 255 -8.81 21.55 -7.20
C SER A 255 -8.09 20.32 -7.74
N SER A 256 -6.93 19.98 -7.18
CA SER A 256 -6.17 18.79 -7.58
C SER A 256 -6.94 17.50 -7.25
N ILE A 257 -7.55 17.42 -6.06
CA ILE A 257 -8.41 16.30 -5.67
C ILE A 257 -9.57 16.15 -6.68
N ASN A 258 -10.24 17.25 -7.01
CA ASN A 258 -11.35 17.25 -7.97
C ASN A 258 -10.91 16.86 -9.39
N ASN A 259 -9.76 17.36 -9.85
CA ASN A 259 -9.19 17.00 -11.15
C ASN A 259 -8.99 15.48 -11.29
N ILE A 260 -8.39 14.86 -10.27
CA ILE A 260 -8.10 13.43 -10.28
C ILE A 260 -9.41 12.62 -10.18
N ARG A 261 -10.35 13.01 -9.32
CA ARG A 261 -11.69 12.40 -9.25
C ARG A 261 -12.37 12.42 -10.63
N THR A 262 -12.40 13.59 -11.27
CA THR A 262 -13.01 13.76 -12.60
C THR A 262 -12.35 12.86 -13.62
N TRP A 263 -11.02 12.78 -13.65
CA TRP A 263 -10.28 11.88 -14.52
C TRP A 263 -10.71 10.41 -14.32
N LEU A 264 -10.67 9.91 -13.09
CA LEU A 264 -11.01 8.52 -12.80
C LEU A 264 -12.45 8.19 -13.15
N LEU A 265 -13.40 9.08 -12.83
CA LEU A 265 -14.82 8.89 -13.15
C LEU A 265 -15.10 8.94 -14.66
N GLN A 266 -14.39 9.78 -15.42
CA GLN A 266 -14.53 9.86 -16.88
C GLN A 266 -13.93 8.64 -17.59
N ASN A 267 -13.00 7.92 -16.96
CA ASN A 267 -12.34 6.75 -17.50
C ASN A 267 -12.94 5.43 -17.01
N ILE A 268 -14.14 5.45 -16.42
CA ILE A 268 -14.90 4.23 -16.14
C ILE A 268 -15.30 3.61 -17.48
N LEU A 269 -14.95 2.35 -17.68
CA LEU A 269 -15.30 1.56 -18.86
C LEU A 269 -16.23 0.41 -18.46
N GLU A 270 -16.81 -0.25 -19.45
CA GLU A 270 -17.64 -1.43 -19.25
C GLU A 270 -17.01 -2.64 -19.96
N HIS A 271 -17.00 -3.80 -19.28
CA HIS A 271 -16.72 -5.09 -19.90
C HIS A 271 -17.84 -6.07 -19.52
N ARG A 272 -18.53 -6.61 -20.52
CA ARG A 272 -19.61 -7.60 -20.34
C ARG A 272 -20.71 -7.14 -19.36
N GLY A 273 -21.11 -5.86 -19.43
CA GLY A 273 -22.14 -5.31 -18.53
C GLY A 273 -21.65 -4.99 -17.12
N VAL A 274 -20.34 -5.08 -16.84
CA VAL A 274 -19.75 -4.75 -15.55
C VAL A 274 -18.76 -3.58 -15.72
N GLU A 275 -19.03 -2.49 -15.01
CA GLU A 275 -18.15 -1.33 -14.98
C GLU A 275 -16.79 -1.67 -14.34
N TYR A 276 -15.73 -1.00 -14.78
CA TYR A 276 -14.41 -1.08 -14.19
C TYR A 276 -13.60 0.17 -14.46
N ILE A 277 -12.58 0.38 -13.64
CA ILE A 277 -11.53 1.36 -13.94
C ILE A 277 -10.33 0.59 -14.50
N PRO A 278 -9.85 0.94 -15.71
CA PRO A 278 -8.69 0.27 -16.30
C PRO A 278 -7.43 0.57 -15.49
N ASN A 279 -6.53 -0.40 -15.38
CA ASN A 279 -5.27 -0.25 -14.64
C ASN A 279 -4.42 0.91 -15.20
N VAL A 280 -4.46 1.07 -16.52
CA VAL A 280 -3.86 2.20 -17.24
C VAL A 280 -4.81 2.69 -18.32
N THR A 281 -4.80 3.99 -18.58
CA THR A 281 -5.50 4.60 -19.73
C THR A 281 -4.48 4.91 -20.81
N VAL A 282 -4.75 4.50 -22.04
CA VAL A 282 -3.96 4.85 -23.23
C VAL A 282 -4.86 5.46 -24.29
N ASP A 283 -4.27 6.32 -25.12
CA ASP A 283 -4.98 6.85 -26.28
C ASP A 283 -5.25 5.70 -27.28
N ASN A 284 -6.52 5.48 -27.63
CA ASN A 284 -6.98 4.59 -28.70
C ASN A 284 -6.83 3.06 -28.49
N THR A 285 -6.90 2.53 -27.26
CA THR A 285 -7.08 1.08 -27.08
C THR A 285 -8.23 0.72 -26.13
N ASN A 286 -9.02 -0.28 -26.50
CA ASN A 286 -10.13 -0.83 -25.72
C ASN A 286 -9.80 -2.23 -25.16
N MET A 287 -8.54 -2.50 -24.85
CA MET A 287 -8.18 -3.80 -24.25
C MET A 287 -8.65 -3.84 -22.80
N PHE A 288 -9.26 -4.96 -22.40
CA PHE A 288 -9.61 -5.21 -21.00
C PHE A 288 -8.33 -5.37 -20.15
N ASN A 289 -7.82 -4.24 -19.66
CA ASN A 289 -6.66 -4.18 -18.77
C ASN A 289 -7.13 -3.89 -17.35
N HIS A 290 -7.48 -4.96 -16.65
CA HIS A 290 -8.01 -4.89 -15.30
C HIS A 290 -7.57 -6.12 -14.49
N ARG A 291 -7.51 -5.94 -13.17
CA ARG A 291 -7.42 -6.95 -12.13
C ARG A 291 -8.22 -6.45 -10.92
N ASP A 292 -8.62 -7.32 -10.00
CA ASP A 292 -9.22 -6.92 -8.73
C ASP A 292 -8.19 -7.05 -7.60
N ALA A 293 -7.43 -5.98 -7.36
CA ALA A 293 -6.42 -5.90 -6.30
C ALA A 293 -6.43 -4.54 -5.62
N TRP A 294 -5.71 -4.43 -4.50
CA TRP A 294 -5.36 -3.12 -3.93
C TRP A 294 -4.44 -2.36 -4.89
N CYS A 295 -3.35 -2.96 -5.37
CA CYS A 295 -2.30 -2.26 -6.12
C CYS A 295 -2.79 -1.68 -7.46
N TYR A 296 -3.58 -2.44 -8.20
CA TYR A 296 -4.22 -2.06 -9.46
C TYR A 296 -5.62 -2.64 -9.51
N GLY A 297 -6.56 -1.88 -10.06
CA GLY A 297 -7.92 -2.34 -10.22
C GLY A 297 -8.97 -1.51 -9.51
N THR A 298 -10.21 -1.78 -9.89
CA THR A 298 -11.41 -1.16 -9.33
C THR A 298 -11.45 -1.19 -7.80
N PRO A 299 -11.07 -2.28 -7.08
CA PRO A 299 -11.14 -2.28 -5.61
C PRO A 299 -10.28 -1.17 -4.98
N GLY A 300 -8.96 -1.14 -5.24
CA GLY A 300 -8.09 -0.11 -4.71
C GLY A 300 -8.48 1.31 -5.17
N VAL A 301 -8.81 1.47 -6.46
CA VAL A 301 -9.17 2.78 -7.02
C VAL A 301 -10.49 3.31 -6.45
N SER A 302 -11.49 2.44 -6.28
CA SER A 302 -12.77 2.83 -5.70
C SER A 302 -12.62 3.21 -4.22
N THR A 303 -11.75 2.54 -3.46
CA THR A 303 -11.43 2.98 -2.10
C THR A 303 -10.77 4.37 -2.07
N ALA A 304 -9.86 4.68 -3.00
CA ALA A 304 -9.30 6.03 -3.12
C ALA A 304 -10.37 7.08 -3.44
N LEU A 305 -11.31 6.76 -4.35
CA LEU A 305 -12.47 7.62 -4.63
C LEU A 305 -13.35 7.81 -3.40
N PHE A 306 -13.62 6.76 -2.64
CA PHE A 306 -14.39 6.81 -1.39
C PHE A 306 -13.76 7.76 -0.37
N ILE A 307 -12.45 7.59 -0.11
CA ILE A 307 -11.70 8.45 0.83
C ILE A 307 -11.70 9.88 0.33
N SER A 308 -11.54 10.08 -0.97
CA SER A 308 -11.63 11.42 -1.53
C SER A 308 -12.98 12.03 -1.18
N ALA A 309 -14.11 11.34 -1.37
CA ALA A 309 -15.45 11.86 -1.10
C ALA A 309 -15.65 12.34 0.35
N MET A 310 -14.82 11.92 1.30
CA MET A 310 -14.86 12.39 2.68
C MET A 310 -14.33 13.83 2.85
N THR A 311 -13.60 14.39 1.88
CA THR A 311 -13.06 15.76 1.96
C THR A 311 -14.14 16.84 1.88
N ASP A 312 -15.25 16.54 1.20
CA ASP A 312 -16.35 17.47 0.91
C ASP A 312 -17.74 16.81 1.09
N GLU A 313 -17.78 15.64 1.73
CA GLU A 313 -18.98 14.82 1.94
C GLU A 313 -19.77 14.56 0.63
N ASN A 314 -19.07 14.38 -0.49
CA ASN A 314 -19.69 14.22 -1.80
C ASN A 314 -20.41 12.87 -1.94
N LEU A 315 -21.73 12.89 -1.77
CA LEU A 315 -22.57 11.70 -1.78
C LEU A 315 -22.49 10.91 -3.11
N TYR A 316 -22.46 11.60 -4.25
CA TYR A 316 -22.38 10.95 -5.57
C TYR A 316 -21.11 10.12 -5.72
N ILE A 317 -19.95 10.69 -5.37
CA ILE A 317 -18.66 9.98 -5.45
C ILE A 317 -18.63 8.83 -4.45
N LYS A 318 -19.16 9.03 -3.24
CA LYS A 318 -19.27 8.00 -2.22
C LYS A 318 -20.11 6.82 -2.71
N GLU A 319 -21.31 7.05 -3.23
CA GLU A 319 -22.17 6.01 -3.76
C GLU A 319 -21.53 5.30 -4.96
N LYS A 320 -21.00 6.06 -5.93
CA LYS A 320 -20.34 5.49 -7.11
C LYS A 320 -19.12 4.64 -6.73
N SER A 321 -18.36 5.04 -5.73
CA SER A 321 -17.23 4.26 -5.23
C SER A 321 -17.67 2.91 -4.64
N ILE A 322 -18.75 2.88 -3.87
CA ILE A 322 -19.31 1.64 -3.32
C ILE A 322 -19.85 0.77 -4.47
N GLU A 323 -20.57 1.34 -5.44
CA GLU A 323 -21.06 0.61 -6.62
C GLU A 323 -19.92 -0.04 -7.41
N LEU A 324 -18.84 0.72 -7.64
CA LEU A 324 -17.64 0.23 -8.31
C LEU A 324 -16.97 -0.89 -7.51
N PHE A 325 -16.81 -0.75 -6.20
CA PHE A 325 -16.23 -1.80 -5.36
C PHE A 325 -17.03 -3.10 -5.48
N LYS A 326 -18.37 -3.00 -5.48
CA LYS A 326 -19.28 -4.15 -5.60
C LYS A 326 -19.27 -4.83 -6.96
N THR A 327 -18.65 -4.23 -7.98
CA THR A 327 -18.43 -4.93 -9.26
C THR A 327 -17.60 -6.21 -9.08
N PHE A 328 -16.84 -6.33 -7.98
CA PHE A 328 -16.20 -7.57 -7.56
C PHE A 328 -17.15 -8.78 -7.51
N LEU A 329 -18.41 -8.63 -7.06
CA LEU A 329 -19.36 -9.76 -7.06
C LEU A 329 -19.89 -10.12 -8.45
N LYS A 330 -19.75 -9.19 -9.41
CA LYS A 330 -20.38 -9.29 -10.73
C LYS A 330 -19.45 -9.83 -11.80
N ARG A 331 -18.13 -9.79 -11.59
CA ARG A 331 -17.15 -10.32 -12.54
C ARG A 331 -17.03 -11.84 -12.42
N ALA A 332 -16.65 -12.46 -13.53
CA ALA A 332 -16.31 -13.88 -13.52
C ALA A 332 -14.98 -14.11 -12.78
N SER A 333 -14.83 -15.28 -12.16
CA SER A 333 -13.69 -15.58 -11.28
C SER A 333 -12.33 -15.40 -11.94
N GLU A 334 -12.22 -15.72 -13.23
CA GLU A 334 -11.04 -15.61 -14.07
C GLU A 334 -10.69 -14.16 -14.43
N GLU A 335 -11.66 -13.25 -14.41
CA GLU A 335 -11.47 -11.84 -14.73
C GLU A 335 -10.88 -11.05 -13.55
N HIS A 336 -11.05 -11.54 -12.32
CA HIS A 336 -10.41 -10.94 -11.14
C HIS A 336 -8.88 -10.95 -11.23
N LYS A 337 -8.30 -11.95 -11.90
CA LYS A 337 -6.85 -12.24 -11.89
C LYS A 337 -6.28 -12.27 -10.46
N LEU A 338 -7.08 -12.76 -9.53
CA LEU A 338 -6.80 -12.84 -8.10
C LEU A 338 -6.44 -14.29 -7.73
N ILE A 339 -5.13 -14.58 -7.72
CA ILE A 339 -4.62 -15.97 -7.64
C ILE A 339 -3.84 -16.27 -6.37
N SER A 340 -3.59 -15.26 -5.54
CA SER A 340 -2.67 -15.29 -4.40
C SER A 340 -3.39 -14.86 -3.11
N PRO A 341 -2.96 -15.35 -1.92
CA PRO A 341 -3.52 -14.91 -0.65
C PRO A 341 -2.99 -13.54 -0.17
N THR A 342 -2.04 -12.91 -0.88
CA THR A 342 -1.27 -11.75 -0.42
C THR A 342 -2.04 -10.43 -0.31
N ILE A 343 -1.40 -9.38 0.24
CA ILE A 343 -2.02 -8.05 0.37
C ILE A 343 -1.95 -7.27 -0.93
N CYS A 344 -0.76 -7.17 -1.55
CA CYS A 344 -0.53 -6.31 -2.71
C CYS A 344 -1.56 -6.58 -3.81
N HIS A 345 -1.77 -7.87 -4.08
CA HIS A 345 -2.61 -8.30 -5.18
C HIS A 345 -3.31 -9.65 -4.96
N GLY A 346 -3.66 -9.91 -3.70
CA GLY A 346 -4.32 -11.14 -3.28
C GLY A 346 -5.59 -10.90 -2.47
N PHE A 347 -6.18 -12.00 -2.00
CA PHE A 347 -7.44 -11.98 -1.24
C PHE A 347 -7.31 -11.20 0.07
N ALA A 348 -6.15 -11.24 0.74
CA ALA A 348 -5.94 -10.45 1.96
C ALA A 348 -6.08 -8.94 1.69
N GLY A 349 -5.64 -8.46 0.52
CA GLY A 349 -5.79 -7.06 0.12
C GLY A 349 -7.25 -6.64 -0.05
N ILE A 350 -8.07 -7.49 -0.67
CA ILE A 350 -9.50 -7.21 -0.81
C ILE A 350 -10.19 -7.21 0.56
N LEU A 351 -9.81 -8.14 1.43
CA LEU A 351 -10.36 -8.22 2.79
C LEU A 351 -10.01 -6.97 3.62
N MET A 352 -8.78 -6.48 3.50
CA MET A 352 -8.34 -5.21 4.10
C MET A 352 -9.25 -4.05 3.69
N LEU A 353 -9.53 -3.92 2.40
CA LEU A 353 -10.41 -2.85 1.88
C LEU A 353 -11.84 -2.99 2.41
N CYS A 354 -12.37 -4.21 2.48
CA CYS A 354 -13.70 -4.44 3.06
C CYS A 354 -13.76 -4.04 4.54
N ILE A 355 -12.77 -4.43 5.35
CA ILE A 355 -12.67 -4.08 6.77
C ILE A 355 -12.68 -2.55 6.91
N ARG A 356 -11.84 -1.86 6.15
CA ARG A 356 -11.73 -0.40 6.21
C ARG A 356 -13.01 0.33 5.78
N LEU A 357 -13.67 -0.11 4.71
CA LEU A 357 -14.97 0.48 4.30
C LEU A 357 -16.04 0.30 5.38
N ILE A 358 -16.08 -0.87 6.03
CA ILE A 358 -16.99 -1.15 7.13
C ILE A 358 -16.70 -0.24 8.33
N GLU A 359 -15.42 0.00 8.65
CA GLU A 359 -15.01 0.92 9.72
C GLU A 359 -15.38 2.38 9.43
N TYR A 360 -15.32 2.80 8.16
CA TYR A 360 -15.86 4.08 7.72
C TYR A 360 -17.40 4.17 7.78
N GLY A 361 -18.08 3.13 8.26
CA GLY A 361 -19.52 3.10 8.49
C GLY A 361 -20.34 2.67 7.28
N VAL A 362 -19.72 2.15 6.21
CA VAL A 362 -20.47 1.59 5.07
C VAL A 362 -21.31 0.41 5.55
N SER A 363 -22.63 0.57 5.44
CA SER A 363 -23.63 -0.40 5.94
C SER A 363 -24.32 -1.12 4.77
N ASP A 364 -23.56 -1.47 3.74
CA ASP A 364 -24.05 -2.19 2.55
C ASP A 364 -23.83 -3.72 2.73
N PRO A 365 -24.90 -4.54 2.70
CA PRO A 365 -24.79 -6.00 2.88
C PRO A 365 -23.88 -6.70 1.86
N GLU A 366 -23.78 -6.20 0.63
CA GLU A 366 -22.93 -6.79 -0.40
C GLU A 366 -21.44 -6.63 -0.06
N ILE A 367 -21.06 -5.57 0.67
CA ILE A 367 -19.67 -5.41 1.15
C ILE A 367 -19.32 -6.48 2.18
N LEU A 368 -20.25 -6.81 3.08
CA LEU A 368 -20.06 -7.90 4.03
C LEU A 368 -20.05 -9.28 3.35
N GLU A 369 -20.85 -9.45 2.30
CA GLU A 369 -20.82 -10.66 1.47
C GLU A 369 -19.45 -10.83 0.80
N ILE A 370 -18.90 -9.77 0.19
CA ILE A 370 -17.54 -9.79 -0.37
C ILE A 370 -16.53 -10.17 0.72
N ALA A 371 -16.59 -9.52 1.88
CA ALA A 371 -15.66 -9.78 2.98
C ALA A 371 -15.68 -11.25 3.42
N ASN A 372 -16.87 -11.84 3.58
CA ASN A 372 -17.02 -13.24 3.97
C ASN A 372 -16.51 -14.20 2.88
N ASN A 373 -16.86 -13.96 1.61
CA ASN A 373 -16.42 -14.79 0.49
C ASN A 373 -14.90 -14.76 0.32
N VAL A 374 -14.31 -13.56 0.43
CA VAL A 374 -12.86 -13.35 0.36
C VAL A 374 -12.15 -13.98 1.55
N PHE A 375 -12.69 -13.88 2.76
CA PHE A 375 -12.14 -14.56 3.94
C PHE A 375 -12.12 -16.07 3.77
N GLN A 376 -13.24 -16.70 3.36
CA GLN A 376 -13.27 -18.15 3.12
C GLN A 376 -12.27 -18.55 2.03
N LYS A 377 -12.15 -17.74 0.98
CA LYS A 377 -11.20 -17.99 -0.09
C LYS A 377 -9.75 -17.86 0.39
N LEU A 378 -9.43 -16.84 1.19
CA LEU A 378 -8.12 -16.67 1.83
C LEU A 378 -7.77 -17.88 2.70
N MET A 379 -8.71 -18.34 3.54
CA MET A 379 -8.50 -19.52 4.40
C MET A 379 -8.30 -20.82 3.61
N SER A 380 -8.81 -20.93 2.38
CA SER A 380 -8.54 -22.08 1.51
C SER A 380 -7.08 -22.21 1.07
N PHE A 381 -6.27 -21.16 1.24
CA PHE A 381 -4.83 -21.20 0.98
C PHE A 381 -4.01 -21.67 2.18
N TYR A 382 -4.62 -21.80 3.36
CA TYR A 382 -3.92 -22.21 4.57
C TYR A 382 -3.36 -23.63 4.42
N LYS A 383 -2.05 -23.76 4.59
CA LYS A 383 -1.33 -25.02 4.55
C LYS A 383 -0.79 -25.37 5.94
N GLU A 384 -1.58 -26.14 6.68
CA GLU A 384 -1.33 -26.46 8.09
C GLU A 384 0.05 -27.07 8.39
N ASN A 385 0.55 -27.89 7.47
CA ASN A 385 1.78 -28.69 7.62
C ASN A 385 2.99 -28.10 6.90
N GLU A 386 2.88 -26.89 6.34
CA GLU A 386 4.00 -26.21 5.69
C GLU A 386 4.63 -25.14 6.59
N LEU A 387 5.84 -24.72 6.24
CA LEU A 387 6.55 -23.67 6.98
C LEU A 387 6.00 -22.28 6.64
N ILE A 388 5.78 -22.04 5.34
CA ILE A 388 5.05 -20.87 4.85
C ILE A 388 3.59 -21.27 4.75
N LEU A 389 2.81 -20.84 5.74
CA LEU A 389 1.40 -21.26 5.92
C LEU A 389 0.48 -20.76 4.79
N PHE A 390 0.90 -19.71 4.08
CA PHE A 390 0.19 -19.10 2.96
C PHE A 390 1.20 -18.71 1.88
N PRO A 391 1.54 -19.61 0.96
CA PRO A 391 2.47 -19.28 -0.11
C PRO A 391 1.84 -18.30 -1.11
N ASP A 392 2.69 -17.49 -1.72
CA ASP A 392 2.33 -16.62 -2.83
C ASP A 392 2.16 -17.45 -4.12
N TYR A 393 1.43 -16.91 -5.08
CA TYR A 393 1.25 -17.54 -6.38
C TYR A 393 1.37 -16.51 -7.50
N GLU A 394 2.29 -16.76 -8.43
CA GLU A 394 2.51 -15.94 -9.61
C GLU A 394 2.22 -16.71 -10.89
N ILE A 395 2.01 -15.99 -12.00
CA ILE A 395 1.93 -16.58 -13.33
C ILE A 395 3.27 -16.37 -14.04
N ILE A 396 4.03 -17.45 -14.18
CA ILE A 396 5.31 -17.47 -14.91
C ILE A 396 5.11 -18.38 -16.13
N GLU A 397 5.36 -17.86 -17.34
CA GLU A 397 5.16 -18.60 -18.61
C GLU A 397 3.77 -19.26 -18.72
N ASN A 398 2.71 -18.52 -18.36
CA ASN A 398 1.31 -18.99 -18.31
C ASN A 398 1.03 -20.14 -17.34
N LYS A 399 1.94 -20.43 -16.40
CA LYS A 399 1.76 -21.42 -15.34
C LYS A 399 1.69 -20.74 -14.00
N ARG A 400 0.79 -21.23 -13.15
CA ARG A 400 0.74 -20.82 -11.75
C ARG A 400 1.89 -21.49 -10.99
N VAL A 401 2.78 -20.67 -10.46
CA VAL A 401 3.94 -21.09 -9.67
C VAL A 401 3.73 -20.67 -8.23
N GLU A 402 3.99 -21.59 -7.31
CA GLU A 402 3.97 -21.32 -5.88
C GLU A 402 5.33 -20.74 -5.46
N ILE A 403 5.31 -19.62 -4.72
CA ILE A 403 6.50 -18.92 -4.26
C ILE A 403 6.42 -18.69 -2.76
N HIS A 404 7.52 -18.94 -2.06
CA HIS A 404 7.59 -18.86 -0.60
C HIS A 404 8.16 -17.52 -0.15
N LYS A 405 7.29 -16.51 -0.04
CA LYS A 405 7.64 -15.16 0.42
C LYS A 405 7.17 -14.93 1.85
N ILE A 406 7.99 -14.25 2.64
CA ILE A 406 7.66 -13.93 4.04
C ILE A 406 7.19 -12.48 4.25
N GLY A 407 7.49 -11.59 3.30
CA GLY A 407 7.26 -10.15 3.39
C GLY A 407 5.82 -9.69 3.64
N LEU A 408 5.66 -8.38 3.81
CA LEU A 408 4.39 -7.72 4.10
C LEU A 408 3.49 -7.61 2.86
N LEU A 409 4.04 -7.22 1.71
CA LEU A 409 3.23 -7.01 0.49
C LEU A 409 2.79 -8.32 -0.15
N GLU A 410 3.73 -9.25 -0.27
CA GLU A 410 3.59 -10.47 -1.07
C GLU A 410 3.82 -11.75 -0.27
N GLY A 411 3.94 -11.65 1.05
CA GLY A 411 4.20 -12.80 1.90
C GLY A 411 3.21 -12.93 3.06
N VAL A 412 3.52 -13.89 3.93
CA VAL A 412 2.67 -14.26 5.05
C VAL A 412 2.57 -13.18 6.14
N THR A 413 3.50 -12.21 6.18
CA THR A 413 3.44 -11.08 7.13
C THR A 413 2.23 -10.19 6.88
N GLY A 414 1.83 -9.96 5.63
CA GLY A 414 0.62 -9.20 5.32
C GLY A 414 -0.65 -9.92 5.80
N ILE A 415 -0.66 -11.26 5.73
CA ILE A 415 -1.77 -12.08 6.22
C ILE A 415 -1.81 -12.08 7.75
N PHE A 416 -0.65 -12.09 8.40
CA PHE A 416 -0.56 -11.92 9.85
C PHE A 416 -1.24 -10.63 10.33
N LEU A 417 -1.06 -9.52 9.62
CA LEU A 417 -1.72 -8.25 9.92
C LEU A 417 -3.25 -8.34 9.80
N ILE A 418 -3.78 -9.02 8.77
CA ILE A 418 -5.22 -9.30 8.65
C ILE A 418 -5.72 -10.16 9.82
N ILE A 419 -4.92 -11.12 10.27
CA ILE A 419 -5.28 -11.93 11.45
C ILE A 419 -5.36 -11.03 12.70
N GLN A 420 -4.45 -10.07 12.87
CA GLN A 420 -4.54 -9.10 13.98
C GLN A 420 -5.81 -8.25 13.88
N SER A 421 -6.17 -7.79 12.68
CA SER A 421 -7.43 -7.09 12.42
C SER A 421 -8.64 -7.91 12.83
N LEU A 422 -8.68 -9.19 12.46
CA LEU A 422 -9.82 -10.07 12.70
C LEU A 422 -9.95 -10.57 14.14
N LEU A 423 -8.82 -10.80 14.83
CA LEU A 423 -8.82 -11.31 16.22
C LEU A 423 -8.90 -10.21 17.27
N HIS A 424 -8.40 -9.01 16.95
CA HIS A 424 -8.11 -7.99 17.95
C HIS A 424 -8.57 -6.57 17.56
N ASP A 425 -9.29 -6.42 16.43
CA ASP A 425 -9.74 -5.13 15.89
C ASP A 425 -8.59 -4.11 15.70
N LYS A 426 -7.38 -4.61 15.39
CA LYS A 426 -6.17 -3.81 15.16
C LYS A 426 -6.05 -3.42 13.69
N ASN A 427 -6.57 -2.26 13.33
CA ASN A 427 -6.65 -1.83 11.93
C ASN A 427 -5.74 -0.65 11.57
N GLU A 428 -5.05 -0.02 12.53
CA GLU A 428 -4.26 1.19 12.23
C GLU A 428 -3.09 0.95 11.26
N TRP A 429 -2.63 -0.29 11.10
CA TRP A 429 -1.53 -0.66 10.21
C TRP A 429 -1.83 -0.42 8.74
N ASP A 430 -3.10 -0.47 8.33
CA ASP A 430 -3.49 -0.36 6.93
C ASP A 430 -3.26 1.06 6.35
N GLN A 431 -2.85 2.01 7.21
CA GLN A 431 -2.45 3.34 6.81
C GLN A 431 -1.32 3.36 5.78
N ILE A 432 -0.43 2.37 5.83
CA ILE A 432 0.66 2.22 4.85
C ILE A 432 0.13 1.90 3.44
N PHE A 433 -1.15 1.54 3.32
CA PHE A 433 -1.84 1.27 2.06
C PHE A 433 -2.71 2.43 1.58
N LEU A 434 -2.61 3.60 2.23
CA LEU A 434 -3.30 4.84 1.85
C LEU A 434 -4.84 4.73 1.96
N ILE A 435 -5.33 3.88 2.86
CA ILE A 435 -6.75 3.65 3.05
C ILE A 435 -7.33 4.14 4.38
N SER A 436 -6.50 4.69 5.27
CA SER A 436 -6.90 5.20 6.59
C SER A 436 -6.28 6.53 6.98
#